data_AF-A0A6L8TZM5-F1
#
_entry.id   AF-A0A6L8TZM5-F1
#
_cell.length_a   1.000
_cell.length_b   1.000
_cell.length_c   1.000
_cell.angle_alpha   90.00
_cell.angle_beta   90.00
_cell.angle_gamma   90.00
#
_symmetry.space_group_name_H-M   'P 1'
#
loop_
_entity.id
_entity.type
_entity.pdbx_description
1 polymer ?
#
loop_
_entity_poly.entity_id
_entity_poly.type
_entity_poly.pdbx_seq_one_letter_code
_entity_poly.pdbx_strand_id
1 'polypeptide(L)' 'SDRINIIINSRTDRAVRVKLTTTTGEQVISLREPITAGENQISLNTSNIGPGMYILSISEPGIPRAYSLVKIKR' A
#
# COMPACT_ATOMS: atom_id res chain seq x y z
N SER A 1 12.70 10.49 -6.50
CA SER A 1 12.34 9.05 -6.62
C SER A 1 10.90 8.94 -6.20
N ASP A 2 9.99 8.73 -7.14
CA ASP A 2 8.55 8.76 -6.88
C ASP A 2 8.14 7.40 -6.31
N ARG A 3 8.27 7.26 -5.00
CA ARG A 3 7.97 6.02 -4.30
C ARG A 3 7.22 6.29 -3.01
N ILE A 4 6.28 5.40 -2.70
CA ILE A 4 5.69 5.28 -1.37
C ILE A 4 6.36 4.10 -0.69
N ASN A 5 7.05 4.36 0.43
CA ASN A 5 7.63 3.32 1.26
C ASN A 5 6.67 3.00 2.40
N ILE A 6 6.40 1.71 2.60
CA ILE A 6 5.47 1.20 3.57
C ILE A 6 6.26 0.25 4.47
N ILE A 7 6.19 0.48 5.78
CA ILE A 7 6.78 -0.41 6.78
C ILE A 7 5.65 -1.16 7.46
N ILE A 8 5.72 -2.49 7.43
CA ILE A 8 4.75 -3.38 8.07
C ILE A 8 5.47 -4.23 9.10
N ASN A 9 5.10 -4.06 10.37
CA ASN A 9 5.52 -4.96 11.44
C ASN A 9 4.49 -6.08 11.59
N SER A 10 4.91 -7.31 11.31
CA SER A 10 4.06 -8.49 11.42
C SER A 10 4.51 -9.39 12.57
N ARG A 11 3.56 -10.07 13.20
CA ARG A 11 3.85 -11.10 14.22
C ARG A 11 4.02 -12.49 13.62
N THR A 12 3.61 -12.71 12.38
CA THR A 12 3.70 -14.01 11.69
C THR A 12 3.98 -13.82 10.21
N ASP A 13 4.41 -14.90 9.56
CA ASP A 13 4.50 -14.96 8.10
C ASP A 13 3.10 -15.01 7.49
N ARG A 14 2.89 -14.25 6.41
CA ARG A 14 1.58 -14.09 5.76
C ARG A 14 1.72 -13.35 4.43
N ALA A 15 0.62 -13.19 3.70
CA ALA A 15 0.57 -12.32 2.52
C ALA A 15 -0.42 -11.19 2.73
N VAL A 16 0.01 -9.96 2.44
CA VAL A 16 -0.85 -8.77 2.46
C VAL A 16 -1.15 -8.29 1.06
N ARG A 17 -2.30 -7.65 0.88
CA ARG A 17 -2.63 -6.93 -0.33
C ARG A 17 -2.54 -5.44 -0.08
N VAL A 18 -1.63 -4.79 -0.80
CA VAL A 18 -1.41 -3.35 -0.78
C VAL A 18 -2.07 -2.76 -2.02
N LYS A 19 -3.04 -1.86 -1.83
CA LYS A 19 -3.72 -1.18 -2.92
C LYS A 19 -3.58 0.32 -2.81
N LEU A 20 -3.44 0.97 -3.94
CA LEU A 20 -3.59 2.40 -4.07
C LEU A 20 -4.82 2.67 -4.95
N THR A 21 -5.70 3.54 -4.47
CA THR A 21 -7.01 3.82 -5.07
C THR A 21 -7.17 5.32 -5.19
N THR A 22 -7.80 5.84 -6.25
CA THR A 22 -8.17 7.25 -6.33
C THR A 22 -9.29 7.57 -5.33
N THR A 23 -9.56 8.85 -5.06
CA THR A 23 -10.71 9.26 -4.25
C THR A 23 -12.06 8.92 -4.89
N THR A 24 -12.10 8.64 -6.19
CA THR A 24 -13.29 8.16 -6.92
C THR A 24 -13.45 6.64 -6.83
N GLY A 25 -12.50 5.92 -6.21
CA GLY A 25 -12.56 4.48 -6.01
C GLY A 25 -11.88 3.65 -7.10
N GLU A 26 -11.22 4.28 -8.09
CA GLU A 26 -10.49 3.58 -9.14
C GLU A 26 -9.17 3.01 -8.59
N GLN A 27 -8.94 1.71 -8.79
CA GLN A 27 -7.71 1.06 -8.35
C GLN A 27 -6.57 1.33 -9.32
N VAL A 28 -5.52 2.02 -8.86
CA VAL A 28 -4.33 2.34 -9.67
C VAL A 28 -3.17 1.38 -9.42
N ILE A 29 -3.04 0.85 -8.20
CA ILE A 29 -2.06 -0.19 -7.85
C ILE A 29 -2.77 -1.26 -7.02
N SER A 30 -2.43 -2.53 -7.25
CA SER A 30 -2.77 -3.64 -6.36
C SER A 30 -1.67 -4.69 -6.40
N LEU A 31 -0.92 -4.82 -5.30
CA LEU A 31 0.13 -5.82 -5.15
C LEU A 31 -0.24 -6.80 -4.04
N ARG A 32 0.16 -8.06 -4.23
CA ARG A 32 0.11 -9.08 -3.18
C ARG A 32 1.55 -9.37 -2.78
N GLU A 33 1.91 -8.99 -1.56
CA GLU A 33 3.28 -9.13 -1.07
C GLU A 33 3.32 -10.16 0.06
N PRO A 34 4.22 -11.16 -0.01
CA PRO A 34 4.55 -11.96 1.16
C PRO A 34 5.30 -11.08 2.16
N ILE A 35 4.97 -11.24 3.44
CA ILE A 35 5.67 -10.62 4.56
C ILE A 35 6.01 -11.67 5.60
N THR A 36 7.14 -11.52 6.27
CA THR A 36 7.59 -12.39 7.35
C THR A 36 7.29 -11.78 8.71
N ALA A 37 7.39 -12.58 9.77
CA ALA A 37 7.44 -12.05 11.13
C ALA A 37 8.60 -11.01 11.25
N GLY A 38 8.34 -9.92 11.97
CA GLY A 38 9.24 -8.78 12.08
C GLY A 38 8.89 -7.62 11.15
N GLU A 39 9.89 -6.80 10.85
CA GLU A 39 9.75 -5.61 10.01
C GLU A 39 9.89 -5.96 8.52
N ASN A 40 8.94 -5.47 7.71
CA ASN A 40 8.92 -5.67 6.27
C ASN A 40 8.80 -4.31 5.59
N GLN A 41 9.58 -4.10 4.53
CA GLN A 41 9.50 -2.89 3.73
C GLN A 41 8.94 -3.19 2.34
N ILE A 42 7.86 -2.49 1.98
CA ILE A 42 7.25 -2.54 0.65
C ILE A 42 7.42 -1.18 0.00
N SER A 43 7.88 -1.15 -1.25
CA SER A 43 8.07 0.10 -2.00
C SER A 43 7.17 0.11 -3.24
N LEU A 44 6.22 1.06 -3.28
CA LEU A 44 5.34 1.26 -4.43
C LEU A 44 5.96 2.32 -5.34
N ASN A 45 6.15 1.98 -6.62
CA ASN A 45 6.55 2.94 -7.64
C ASN A 45 5.36 3.82 -8.05
N THR A 46 5.47 5.14 -7.91
CA THR A 46 4.43 6.11 -8.27
C THR A 46 4.82 6.99 -9.46
N SER A 47 5.90 6.67 -10.19
CA SER A 47 6.36 7.47 -11.34
C SER A 47 5.34 7.57 -12.49
N ASN A 48 4.42 6.61 -12.60
CA ASN A 48 3.35 6.63 -13.62
C ASN A 48 2.01 7.11 -13.08
N ILE A 49 1.96 7.63 -11.85
CA ILE A 49 0.74 8.07 -11.19
C ILE A 49 0.69 9.59 -11.16
N GLY A 50 -0.42 10.17 -11.62
CA GLY A 50 -0.62 11.62 -11.66
C GLY A 50 -0.65 12.24 -10.25
N PRO A 51 -0.32 13.54 -10.11
CA PRO A 51 -0.47 14.23 -8.83
C PRO A 51 -1.93 14.21 -8.37
N GLY A 52 -2.17 14.03 -7.08
CA GLY A 52 -3.53 13.89 -6.55
C GLY A 52 -3.60 13.28 -5.17
N MET A 53 -4.84 13.08 -4.71
CA MET A 53 -5.14 12.37 -3.46
C MET A 53 -5.49 10.91 -3.78
N TYR A 54 -4.90 10.01 -3.01
CA TYR A 54 -5.08 8.57 -3.15
C TYR A 54 -5.31 7.92 -1.79
N ILE A 55 -6.06 6.82 -1.78
CA ILE A 55 -6.29 5.99 -0.61
C ILE A 55 -5.37 4.77 -0.73
N LEU A 56 -4.39 4.68 0.15
CA LEU A 56 -3.59 3.48 0.39
C LEU A 56 -4.39 2.58 1.31
N SER A 57 -4.57 1.32 0.92
CA SER A 57 -5.15 0.29 1.78
C SER A 57 -4.24 -0.92 1.86
N ILE A 58 -4.10 -1.45 3.07
CA ILE A 58 -3.37 -2.69 3.34
C ILE A 58 -4.38 -3.65 3.97
N SER A 59 -4.54 -4.80 3.34
CA SER A 59 -5.57 -5.77 3.72
C SER A 59 -5.05 -7.19 3.73
N GLU A 60 -5.61 -7.99 4.61
CA GLU A 60 -5.33 -9.41 4.74
C GLU A 60 -6.66 -10.15 5.00
N PRO A 61 -6.82 -11.39 4.53
CA PRO A 61 -7.95 -12.23 4.94
C PRO A 61 -8.01 -12.38 6.48
N GLY A 62 -9.15 -12.04 7.08
CA GLY A 62 -9.38 -12.26 8.51
C GLY A 62 -8.85 -11.17 9.45
N ILE A 63 -8.28 -10.07 8.94
CA ILE A 63 -7.73 -8.97 9.77
C ILE A 63 -8.30 -7.62 9.33
N PRO A 64 -8.52 -6.67 10.27
CA PRO A 64 -8.90 -5.31 9.95
C PRO A 64 -7.96 -4.68 8.91
N ARG A 65 -8.56 -3.97 7.95
CA ARG A 65 -7.82 -3.27 6.91
C ARG A 65 -7.24 -1.98 7.48
N ALA A 66 -5.99 -1.68 7.16
CA ALA A 66 -5.40 -0.37 7.40
C ALA A 66 -5.65 0.54 6.20
N TYR A 67 -5.97 1.80 6.45
CA TYR A 67 -6.19 2.82 5.42
C TYR A 67 -5.36 4.05 5.74
N SER A 68 -4.82 4.69 4.69
CA SER A 68 -4.14 5.98 4.79
C SER A 68 -4.44 6.82 3.57
N LEU A 69 -4.65 8.12 3.78
CA LEU A 69 -4.81 9.09 2.71
C LEU A 69 -3.44 9.65 2.32
N VAL A 70 -3.02 9.43 1.08
CA VAL A 70 -1.71 9.81 0.55
C VAL A 70 -1.87 10.89 -0.50
N LYS A 71 -1.14 11.98 -0.35
CA LYS A 71 -1.02 13.02 -1.37
C LYS A 71 0.23 12.79 -2.20
N ILE A 72 0.07 12.55 -3.50
CA ILE A 72 1.17 12.51 -4.46
C ILE A 72 1.31 13.92 -5.05
N LYS A 73 2.50 14.50 -4.91
CA LYS A 73 2.89 15.80 -5.49
C LYS A 73 3.97 15.57 -6.54
N ARG A 74 4.06 16.45 -7.53
CA ARG A 74 5.17 16.54 -8.48
C ARG A 74 5.68 17.98 -8.49
#